data_AF-A0A091DSK7-F1
#
_entry.id   AF-A0A091DSK7-F1
#
_cell.length_a   1.000
_cell.length_b   1.000
_cell.length_c   1.000
_cell.angle_alpha   90.00
_cell.angle_beta   90.00
_cell.angle_gamma   90.00
#
_symmetry.space_group_name_H-M   'P 1'
#
loop_
_entity.id
_entity.type
_entity.pdbx_description
1 polymer ?
#
loop_
_entity_poly.entity_id
_entity_poly.type
_entity_poly.pdbx_seq_one_letter_code
_entity_poly.pdbx_strand_id
1 'polypeptide(L)'
;MPAEVGKTDMEKIGLFSEMGYTTIGDKYVSPFNRPFNEAASKNRQMLPGGSKVMSNLQAGYFDSQFARIFEGEGYVNMNQVRRQYMMEEAKKNLSKAFLPSSGEKKLYANVTIGKQFSHSADFYDEANLNYKKASEQHRRLLKGTPFKLNLYPREYFDTNPYFSDKPLPPIKIEEKKKVLPNPFKPSSPGKKAGGMKAGTFEAYPSHSADPYVVKLEKEISRKDAKIFHPSGGPKSRPVESIMALNVRR
;
A
#
# COMPACT_ATOMS: atom_id res chain seq x y z
N MET A 1 48.36 -45.76 71.06
CA MET A 1 47.70 -46.60 70.05
C MET A 1 46.97 -45.68 69.09
N PRO A 2 47.34 -45.59 67.80
CA PRO A 2 46.57 -44.82 66.82
C PRO A 2 45.35 -45.64 66.38
N ALA A 3 44.19 -45.00 66.27
CA ALA A 3 42.97 -45.65 65.81
C ALA A 3 43.08 -45.97 64.31
N GLU A 4 42.89 -47.24 63.96
CA GLU A 4 42.76 -47.68 62.56
C GLU A 4 41.46 -47.11 61.99
N VAL A 5 41.59 -46.02 61.23
CA VAL A 5 40.50 -45.49 60.42
C VAL A 5 40.35 -46.41 59.21
N GLY A 6 39.44 -47.37 59.32
CA GLY A 6 39.09 -48.27 58.23
C GLY A 6 38.55 -47.49 57.03
N LYS A 7 39.08 -47.80 55.83
CA LYS A 7 38.62 -47.25 54.55
C LYS A 7 37.10 -47.38 54.43
N THR A 8 36.43 -46.33 53.97
CA THR A 8 34.96 -46.32 53.86
C THR A 8 34.52 -47.30 52.76
N ASP A 9 33.31 -47.86 52.86
CA ASP A 9 32.86 -48.89 51.91
C ASP A 9 32.84 -48.42 50.44
N MET A 10 32.76 -47.10 50.20
CA MET A 10 32.91 -46.50 48.86
C MET A 10 34.32 -46.70 48.28
N GLU A 11 35.36 -46.64 49.11
CA GLU A 11 36.76 -46.85 48.69
C GLU A 11 37.06 -48.34 48.43
N LYS A 12 36.31 -49.25 49.06
CA LYS A 12 36.47 -50.71 48.90
C LYS A 12 35.87 -51.24 47.61
N ILE A 13 34.81 -50.60 47.10
CA ILE A 13 34.11 -51.04 45.89
C ILE A 13 34.89 -50.67 44.62
N GLY A 14 35.92 -49.81 44.72
CA GLY A 14 36.82 -49.49 43.60
C GLY A 14 36.13 -48.75 42.45
N LEU A 15 34.94 -48.22 42.69
CA LEU A 15 34.14 -47.51 41.71
C LEU A 15 34.34 -46.00 41.88
N PHE A 16 35.21 -45.48 41.02
CA PHE A 16 35.22 -44.10 40.51
C PHE A 16 35.66 -43.00 41.50
N SER A 17 36.78 -42.34 41.15
CA SER A 17 36.98 -40.95 41.58
C SER A 17 35.80 -40.13 41.07
N GLU A 18 35.07 -39.46 41.97
CA GLU A 18 33.96 -38.61 41.58
C GLU A 18 34.46 -37.56 40.58
N MET A 19 33.88 -37.54 39.37
CA MET A 19 34.16 -36.47 38.42
C MET A 19 33.57 -35.18 38.98
N GLY A 20 34.40 -34.15 39.12
CA GLY A 20 33.93 -32.83 39.57
C GLY A 20 32.80 -32.35 38.67
N TYR A 21 31.66 -31.99 39.27
CA TYR A 21 30.54 -31.43 38.52
C TYR A 21 30.95 -30.07 37.94
N THR A 22 30.55 -29.80 36.70
CA THR A 22 30.92 -28.57 35.98
C THR A 22 30.26 -27.31 36.53
N THR A 23 29.23 -27.43 37.36
CA THR A 23 28.42 -26.32 37.88
C THR A 23 28.27 -26.38 39.41
N ILE A 24 29.38 -26.60 40.13
CA ILE A 24 29.40 -26.51 41.60
C ILE A 24 29.52 -25.05 41.98
N GLY A 25 28.45 -24.46 42.52
CA GLY A 25 28.43 -23.06 42.97
C GLY A 25 27.93 -22.05 41.94
N ASP A 26 27.64 -22.48 40.71
CA ASP A 26 27.01 -21.62 39.72
C ASP A 26 25.57 -21.30 40.12
N LYS A 27 25.25 -20.02 40.24
CA LYS A 27 23.89 -19.56 40.53
C LYS A 27 22.99 -19.89 39.33
N TYR A 28 21.90 -20.61 39.60
CA TYR A 28 20.90 -20.94 38.58
C TYR A 28 20.37 -19.66 37.90
N VAL A 29 20.59 -19.54 36.58
CA VAL A 29 20.03 -18.44 35.77
C VAL A 29 18.75 -18.92 35.10
N SER A 30 17.61 -18.46 35.61
CA SER A 30 16.30 -18.74 35.06
C SER A 30 16.20 -18.33 33.57
N PRO A 31 15.77 -19.23 32.67
CA PRO A 31 15.52 -18.89 31.27
C PRO A 31 14.41 -17.85 31.09
N PHE A 32 13.49 -17.75 32.07
CA PHE A 32 12.31 -16.90 31.99
C PHE A 32 12.63 -15.40 32.10
N ASN A 33 13.81 -15.04 32.62
CA ASN A 33 14.17 -13.64 32.89
C ASN A 33 15.35 -13.15 32.03
N ARG A 34 15.49 -13.70 30.82
CA ARG A 34 16.47 -13.23 29.83
C ARG A 34 15.80 -12.23 28.89
N PRO A 35 15.90 -10.91 29.12
CA PRO A 35 15.34 -9.93 28.20
C PRO A 35 16.08 -10.02 26.87
N PHE A 36 15.35 -10.38 25.82
CA PHE A 36 15.85 -10.34 24.46
C PHE A 36 15.91 -8.90 23.99
N ASN A 37 17.08 -8.47 23.48
CA ASN A 37 17.28 -7.16 22.88
C ASN A 37 16.83 -5.97 23.75
N GLU A 38 17.43 -5.84 24.95
CA GLU A 38 17.14 -4.75 25.89
C GLU A 38 17.28 -3.34 25.27
N ALA A 39 18.16 -3.17 24.28
CA ALA A 39 18.34 -1.88 23.61
C ALA A 39 17.08 -1.44 22.85
N ALA A 40 16.28 -2.38 22.33
CA ALA A 40 15.05 -2.08 21.62
C ALA A 40 13.92 -1.64 22.56
N SER A 41 13.88 -2.13 23.81
CA SER A 41 12.85 -1.76 24.79
C SER A 41 13.15 -0.49 25.57
N LYS A 42 14.44 -0.10 25.67
CA LYS A 42 14.90 1.08 26.43
C LYS A 42 14.65 2.42 25.73
N ASN A 43 14.44 2.43 24.40
CA ASN A 43 14.30 3.65 23.60
C ASN A 43 12.83 3.98 23.27
N ARG A 44 12.59 5.21 22.78
CA ARG A 44 11.26 5.63 22.32
C ARG A 44 10.75 4.69 21.23
N GLN A 45 9.57 4.12 21.45
CA GLN A 45 8.90 3.25 20.49
C GLN A 45 8.15 4.08 19.43
N MET A 46 7.95 3.50 18.24
CA MET A 46 7.09 4.08 17.22
C MET A 46 5.66 4.15 17.75
N LEU A 47 5.01 5.30 17.61
CA LEU A 47 3.60 5.48 17.94
C LEU A 47 2.77 5.31 16.66
N PRO A 48 2.18 4.14 16.40
CA PRO A 48 1.15 4.04 15.38
C PRO A 48 -0.04 4.87 15.88
N GLY A 49 -0.39 5.93 15.16
CA GLY A 49 -1.51 6.80 15.51
C GLY A 49 -2.81 6.00 15.71
N GLY A 50 -3.72 6.52 16.53
CA GLY A 50 -5.06 5.95 16.72
C GLY A 50 -6.02 6.34 15.59
N SER A 51 -7.02 5.50 15.33
CA SER A 51 -8.12 5.86 14.44
C SER A 51 -8.99 6.94 15.09
N LYS A 52 -9.31 8.01 14.33
CA LYS A 52 -10.25 9.04 14.79
C LYS A 52 -11.65 8.63 14.35
N VAL A 53 -12.36 7.93 15.23
CA VAL A 53 -13.74 7.54 14.96
C VAL A 53 -14.64 8.78 15.13
N MET A 54 -15.33 9.18 14.06
CA MET A 54 -16.42 10.17 14.09
C MET A 54 -16.06 11.61 14.51
N SER A 55 -14.95 12.17 14.01
CA SER A 55 -14.75 13.63 14.10
C SER A 55 -15.27 14.32 12.84
N ASN A 56 -16.22 15.26 12.97
CA ASN A 56 -16.61 16.21 11.91
C ASN A 56 -15.50 17.25 11.60
N LEU A 57 -14.33 17.13 12.24
CA LEU A 57 -13.16 17.97 12.01
C LEU A 57 -12.34 17.40 10.84
N GLN A 58 -11.66 18.28 10.09
CA GLN A 58 -10.79 17.89 8.97
C GLN A 58 -9.73 16.87 9.37
N ALA A 59 -9.33 16.86 10.65
CA ALA A 59 -8.36 15.95 11.21
C ALA A 59 -8.73 14.45 11.09
N GLY A 60 -10.00 14.13 10.81
CA GLY A 60 -10.50 12.78 10.55
C GLY A 60 -10.47 12.35 9.07
N TYR A 61 -10.17 13.26 8.15
CA TYR A 61 -10.01 12.98 6.72
C TYR A 61 -8.52 12.80 6.37
N PHE A 62 -8.25 12.14 5.24
CA PHE A 62 -6.88 11.93 4.76
C PHE A 62 -6.20 13.24 4.34
N ASP A 63 -6.97 14.15 3.74
CA ASP A 63 -6.47 15.45 3.32
C ASP A 63 -6.34 16.39 4.52
N SER A 64 -5.20 17.08 4.60
CA SER A 64 -4.93 18.03 5.69
C SER A 64 -5.84 19.26 5.66
N GLN A 65 -6.27 19.67 4.46
CA GLN A 65 -7.10 20.83 4.21
C GLN A 65 -8.36 20.41 3.45
N PHE A 66 -9.47 21.10 3.75
CA PHE A 66 -10.71 20.89 3.04
C PHE A 66 -10.67 21.62 1.69
N ALA A 67 -10.72 20.88 0.58
CA ALA A 67 -10.83 21.46 -0.75
C ALA A 67 -12.25 21.97 -0.99
N ARG A 68 -12.46 23.30 -0.92
CA ARG A 68 -13.74 23.93 -1.26
C ARG A 68 -13.72 24.35 -2.73
N ILE A 69 -14.78 23.97 -3.43
CA ILE A 69 -14.93 24.16 -4.89
C ILE A 69 -14.98 25.65 -5.29
N PHE A 70 -15.56 26.50 -4.43
CA PHE A 70 -15.82 27.91 -4.73
C PHE A 70 -14.85 28.88 -4.04
N GLU A 71 -13.63 28.45 -3.71
CA GLU A 71 -12.62 29.37 -3.16
C GLU A 71 -12.06 30.27 -4.26
N GLY A 72 -12.19 31.59 -4.06
CA GLY A 72 -11.76 32.59 -5.04
C GLY A 72 -12.82 32.96 -6.08
N GLU A 73 -13.96 32.27 -6.13
CA GLU A 73 -15.07 32.64 -7.01
C GLU A 73 -16.02 33.62 -6.32
N GLY A 74 -16.21 34.80 -6.91
CA GLY A 74 -17.22 35.75 -6.47
C GLY A 74 -18.62 35.27 -6.85
N TYR A 75 -19.55 35.29 -5.90
CA TYR A 75 -20.95 34.96 -6.19
C TYR A 75 -21.56 36.00 -7.16
N VAL A 76 -22.01 35.56 -8.34
CA VAL A 76 -22.70 36.42 -9.31
C VAL A 76 -24.19 36.09 -9.34
N ASN A 77 -25.02 37.07 -8.99
CA ASN A 77 -26.48 36.91 -9.07
C ASN A 77 -26.96 37.17 -10.52
N MET A 78 -27.45 36.11 -11.18
CA MET A 78 -27.95 36.18 -12.56
C MET A 78 -29.09 37.19 -12.77
N ASN A 79 -29.90 37.47 -11.73
CA ASN A 79 -30.96 38.47 -11.83
C ASN A 79 -30.39 39.89 -11.93
N GLN A 80 -29.28 40.17 -11.24
CA GLN A 80 -28.60 41.46 -11.33
C GLN A 80 -27.98 41.63 -12.72
N VAL A 81 -27.34 40.58 -13.25
CA VAL A 81 -26.76 40.57 -14.61
C VAL A 81 -27.85 40.82 -15.67
N ARG A 82 -28.99 40.10 -15.59
CA ARG A 82 -30.11 40.31 -16.52
C ARG A 82 -30.65 41.74 -16.46
N ARG A 83 -30.75 42.31 -15.25
CA ARG A 83 -31.24 43.68 -15.07
C ARG A 83 -30.27 44.71 -15.67
N GLN A 84 -28.96 44.51 -15.50
CA GLN A 84 -27.94 45.35 -16.12
C GLN A 84 -28.03 45.29 -17.65
N TYR A 85 -28.11 44.08 -18.21
CA TYR A 85 -28.24 43.87 -19.65
C TYR A 85 -29.51 44.53 -20.22
N MET A 86 -30.66 44.37 -19.55
CA MET A 86 -31.91 45.03 -19.96
C MET A 86 -31.80 46.56 -19.95
N MET A 87 -31.12 47.14 -18.96
CA MET A 87 -30.88 48.59 -18.89
C MET A 87 -29.93 49.06 -20.00
N GLU A 88 -28.91 48.28 -20.34
CA GLU A 88 -27.99 48.57 -21.44
C GLU A 88 -28.67 48.48 -22.82
N GLU A 89 -29.52 47.48 -23.03
CA GLU A 89 -30.32 47.38 -24.25
C GLU A 89 -31.33 48.52 -24.37
N ALA A 90 -31.99 48.89 -23.27
CA ALA A 90 -32.91 50.02 -23.25
C ALA A 90 -32.22 51.35 -23.64
N LYS A 91 -30.96 51.55 -23.24
CA LYS A 91 -30.15 52.72 -23.62
C LYS A 91 -29.81 52.77 -25.12
N LYS A 92 -29.83 51.64 -25.83
CA LYS A 92 -29.58 51.59 -27.29
C LYS A 92 -30.77 52.12 -28.10
N ASN A 93 -31.96 52.21 -27.50
CA ASN A 93 -33.15 52.72 -28.18
C ASN A 93 -33.13 54.26 -28.22
N LEU A 94 -32.74 54.85 -29.36
CA LEU A 94 -32.68 56.31 -29.55
C LEU A 94 -34.06 56.98 -29.58
N SER A 95 -35.11 56.26 -29.98
CA SER A 95 -36.47 56.81 -30.17
C SER A 95 -37.53 55.90 -29.55
N LYS A 96 -38.79 56.39 -29.50
CA LYS A 96 -39.94 55.53 -29.18
C LYS A 96 -39.95 54.31 -30.09
N ALA A 97 -40.34 53.17 -29.53
CA ALA A 97 -40.53 51.93 -30.28
C ALA A 97 -41.43 52.22 -31.49
N PHE A 98 -40.96 51.82 -32.67
CA PHE A 98 -41.74 51.98 -33.90
C PHE A 98 -42.99 51.11 -33.81
N LEU A 99 -44.16 51.74 -33.86
CA LEU A 99 -45.44 51.07 -33.92
C LEU A 99 -45.89 51.06 -35.39
N PRO A 100 -45.78 49.94 -36.11
CA PRO A 100 -46.22 49.89 -37.49
C PRO A 100 -47.73 50.14 -37.58
N SER A 101 -48.16 50.86 -38.62
CA SER A 101 -49.58 51.23 -38.83
C SER A 101 -50.48 50.04 -39.14
N SER A 102 -49.91 48.91 -39.54
CA SER A 102 -50.61 47.64 -39.74
C SER A 102 -49.93 46.51 -38.98
N GLY A 103 -50.70 45.62 -38.37
CA GLY A 103 -50.17 44.41 -37.70
C GLY A 103 -49.51 43.42 -38.66
N GLU A 104 -48.84 42.42 -38.10
CA GLU A 104 -48.19 41.33 -38.86
C GLU A 104 -49.16 40.66 -39.84
N LYS A 105 -48.91 40.84 -41.13
CA LYS A 105 -49.62 40.12 -42.19
C LYS A 105 -49.03 38.71 -42.29
N LYS A 106 -49.73 37.73 -41.73
CA LYS A 106 -49.35 36.32 -41.88
C LYS A 106 -49.46 35.93 -43.36
N LEU A 107 -48.36 35.44 -43.93
CA LEU A 107 -48.32 34.92 -45.29
C LEU A 107 -49.22 33.67 -45.36
N TYR A 108 -50.15 33.64 -46.33
CA TYR A 108 -50.95 32.45 -46.60
C TYR A 108 -50.08 31.43 -47.34
N ALA A 109 -49.49 30.49 -46.60
CA ALA A 109 -48.55 29.50 -47.13
C ALA A 109 -49.14 28.54 -48.20
N ASN A 110 -50.47 28.54 -48.41
CA ASN A 110 -51.17 27.51 -49.18
C ASN A 110 -52.00 28.06 -50.35
N VAL A 111 -51.88 29.34 -50.69
CA VAL A 111 -52.77 29.99 -51.68
C VAL A 111 -52.26 29.80 -53.12
N THR A 112 -50.98 29.52 -53.31
CA THR A 112 -50.39 29.32 -54.64
C THR A 112 -50.42 27.86 -55.05
N ILE A 113 -50.93 27.59 -56.26
CA ILE A 113 -50.88 26.28 -56.91
C ILE A 113 -49.43 26.01 -57.34
N GLY A 114 -48.64 25.39 -56.47
CA GLY A 114 -47.25 25.05 -56.74
C GLY A 114 -46.41 24.87 -55.48
N LYS A 115 -45.35 24.06 -55.56
CA LYS A 115 -44.41 23.86 -54.45
C LYS A 115 -43.65 25.17 -54.22
N GLN A 116 -43.71 25.73 -53.01
CA GLN A 116 -42.98 26.95 -52.69
C GLN A 116 -41.49 26.75 -52.98
N PHE A 117 -40.88 27.73 -53.65
CA PHE A 117 -39.44 27.70 -53.92
C PHE A 117 -38.68 27.63 -52.60
N SER A 118 -37.69 26.74 -52.51
CA SER A 118 -36.80 26.67 -51.36
C SER A 118 -36.04 28.00 -51.29
N HIS A 119 -36.33 28.83 -50.28
CA HIS A 119 -35.54 30.02 -50.05
C HIS A 119 -34.08 29.61 -49.79
N SER A 120 -33.16 30.10 -50.63
CA SER A 120 -31.74 30.13 -50.28
C SER A 120 -31.58 31.02 -49.06
N ALA A 121 -30.74 30.65 -48.09
CA ALA A 121 -30.49 31.50 -46.94
C ALA A 121 -29.99 32.87 -47.41
N ASP A 122 -30.74 33.92 -47.10
CA ASP A 122 -30.36 35.29 -47.45
C ASP A 122 -29.20 35.75 -46.55
N PHE A 123 -28.34 36.65 -47.05
CA PHE A 123 -27.21 37.21 -46.29
C PHE A 123 -27.62 37.82 -44.93
N TYR A 124 -28.88 38.25 -44.79
CA TYR A 124 -29.41 38.82 -43.56
C TYR A 124 -29.82 37.78 -42.51
N ASP A 125 -30.00 36.52 -42.90
CA ASP A 125 -30.32 35.42 -41.98
C ASP A 125 -29.09 34.87 -41.25
N GLU A 126 -27.88 35.20 -41.72
CA GLU A 126 -26.62 34.70 -41.16
C GLU A 126 -26.47 35.02 -39.68
N ALA A 127 -26.84 36.23 -39.24
CA ALA A 127 -26.76 36.64 -37.84
C ALA A 127 -27.66 35.78 -36.94
N ASN A 128 -28.89 35.51 -37.39
CA ASN A 128 -29.84 34.66 -36.67
C ASN A 128 -29.39 33.20 -36.63
N LEU A 129 -28.83 32.69 -37.73
CA LEU A 129 -28.27 31.34 -37.82
C LEU A 129 -27.05 31.17 -36.91
N ASN A 130 -26.17 32.17 -36.87
CA ASN A 130 -24.98 32.18 -36.01
C ASN A 130 -25.38 32.24 -34.52
N TYR A 131 -26.36 33.07 -34.16
CA TYR A 131 -26.90 33.12 -32.81
C TYR A 131 -27.51 31.78 -32.39
N LYS A 132 -28.30 31.13 -33.25
CA LYS A 132 -28.83 29.78 -33.01
C LYS A 132 -27.72 28.75 -32.79
N LYS A 133 -26.71 28.73 -33.68
CA LYS A 133 -25.55 27.82 -33.55
C LYS A 133 -24.81 28.03 -32.23
N ALA A 134 -24.53 29.28 -31.85
CA ALA A 134 -23.86 29.61 -30.60
C ALA A 134 -24.68 29.18 -29.37
N SER A 135 -26.00 29.40 -29.40
CA SER A 135 -26.91 28.97 -28.34
C SER A 135 -26.98 27.44 -28.21
N GLU A 136 -27.00 26.72 -29.33
CA GLU A 136 -26.97 25.26 -29.34
C GLU A 136 -25.64 24.70 -28.83
N GLN A 137 -24.51 25.30 -29.22
CA GLN A 137 -23.19 24.96 -28.69
C GLN A 137 -23.13 25.20 -27.18
N HIS A 138 -23.60 26.34 -26.70
CA HIS A 138 -23.67 26.65 -25.28
C HIS A 138 -24.56 25.64 -24.53
N ARG A 139 -25.74 25.30 -25.06
CA ARG A 139 -26.63 24.28 -24.48
C ARG A 139 -25.98 22.89 -24.46
N ARG A 140 -25.18 22.56 -25.47
CA ARG A 140 -24.40 21.31 -25.53
C ARG A 140 -23.31 21.27 -24.47
N LEU A 141 -22.63 22.40 -24.22
CA LEU A 141 -21.62 22.53 -23.17
C LEU A 141 -22.25 22.46 -21.76
N LEU A 142 -23.39 23.12 -21.55
CA LEU A 142 -24.12 23.12 -20.28
C LEU A 142 -24.66 21.74 -19.89
N LYS A 143 -25.13 20.96 -20.87
CA LYS A 143 -25.58 19.59 -20.60
C LYS A 143 -24.44 18.68 -20.17
N GLY A 144 -23.18 19.11 -20.32
CA GLY A 144 -22.00 18.27 -20.14
C GLY A 144 -22.07 17.01 -21.00
N THR A 145 -20.98 16.29 -21.08
CA THR A 145 -21.15 14.84 -21.20
C THR A 145 -21.73 14.37 -19.86
N PRO A 146 -22.59 13.32 -19.80
CA PRO A 146 -22.89 12.68 -18.52
C PRO A 146 -21.57 12.47 -17.79
N PHE A 147 -21.51 12.85 -16.51
CA PHE A 147 -20.29 12.76 -15.70
C PHE A 147 -19.67 11.39 -15.94
N LYS A 148 -18.57 11.35 -16.70
CA LYS A 148 -17.81 10.13 -16.83
C LYS A 148 -17.10 10.00 -15.50
N LEU A 149 -17.77 9.37 -14.54
CA LEU A 149 -17.16 9.01 -13.27
C LEU A 149 -15.90 8.22 -13.65
N ASN A 150 -14.74 8.77 -13.32
CA ASN A 150 -13.48 8.02 -13.29
C ASN A 150 -13.47 7.02 -12.11
N LEU A 151 -14.63 6.66 -11.57
CA LEU A 151 -14.82 5.37 -10.93
C LEU A 151 -14.77 4.31 -12.04
N TYR A 152 -13.56 3.97 -12.46
CA TYR A 152 -13.32 2.58 -12.80
C TYR A 152 -13.71 1.75 -11.56
N PRO A 153 -14.41 0.61 -11.71
CA PRO A 153 -14.47 -0.36 -10.62
C PRO A 153 -13.02 -0.75 -10.29
N ARG A 154 -12.44 -0.05 -9.32
CA ARG A 154 -11.17 -0.42 -8.70
C ARG A 154 -11.55 -1.45 -7.66
N GLU A 155 -11.26 -2.71 -7.98
CA GLU A 155 -11.20 -3.77 -6.98
C GLU A 155 -10.40 -3.23 -5.78
N TYR A 156 -10.94 -3.38 -4.57
CA TYR A 156 -10.34 -2.86 -3.32
C TYR A 156 -8.97 -3.47 -3.00
N PHE A 157 -8.54 -4.46 -3.77
CA PHE A 157 -7.26 -5.13 -3.65
C PHE A 157 -6.37 -4.71 -4.81
N ASP A 158 -5.09 -4.44 -4.51
CA ASP A 158 -4.08 -4.22 -5.54
C ASP A 158 -4.17 -5.34 -6.58
N THR A 159 -4.19 -4.98 -7.86
CA THR A 159 -4.13 -5.96 -8.94
C THR A 159 -2.90 -6.82 -8.71
N ASN A 160 -3.10 -8.13 -8.60
CA ASN A 160 -2.02 -9.08 -8.34
C ASN A 160 -0.83 -8.75 -9.27
N PRO A 161 0.35 -8.37 -8.74
CA PRO A 161 1.49 -7.95 -9.55
C PRO A 161 2.02 -9.07 -10.46
N TYR A 162 1.56 -10.30 -10.27
CA TYR A 162 1.84 -11.46 -11.12
C TYR A 162 0.73 -11.79 -12.12
N PHE A 163 -0.39 -11.06 -12.10
CA PHE A 163 -1.50 -11.26 -13.01
C PHE A 163 -1.37 -10.32 -14.21
N SER A 164 -1.13 -10.89 -15.39
CA SER A 164 -1.11 -10.16 -16.65
C SER A 164 -2.27 -10.59 -17.53
N ASP A 165 -3.20 -9.66 -17.81
CA ASP A 165 -4.29 -9.83 -18.80
C ASP A 165 -3.81 -9.89 -20.26
N LYS A 166 -2.50 -9.86 -20.47
CA LYS A 166 -1.91 -10.03 -21.79
C LYS A 166 -2.07 -11.51 -22.16
N PRO A 167 -2.81 -11.84 -23.23
CA PRO A 167 -2.84 -13.22 -23.70
C PRO A 167 -1.40 -13.63 -23.97
N LEU A 168 -1.02 -14.79 -23.45
CA LEU A 168 0.31 -15.33 -23.71
C LEU A 168 0.51 -15.38 -25.23
N PRO A 169 1.69 -14.99 -25.74
CA PRO A 169 1.97 -15.16 -27.15
C PRO A 169 1.70 -16.62 -27.51
N PRO A 170 1.09 -16.90 -28.69
CA PRO A 170 0.82 -18.27 -29.09
C PRO A 170 2.12 -19.06 -28.98
N ILE A 171 2.05 -20.18 -28.23
CA ILE A 171 3.19 -21.06 -28.01
C ILE A 171 3.66 -21.48 -29.40
N LYS A 172 4.83 -20.99 -29.80
CA LYS A 172 5.50 -21.47 -31.01
C LYS A 172 5.82 -22.93 -30.74
N ILE A 173 4.98 -23.82 -31.25
CA ILE A 173 5.31 -25.24 -31.34
C ILE A 173 6.44 -25.27 -32.35
N GLU A 174 7.67 -25.17 -31.84
CA GLU A 174 8.84 -25.40 -32.66
C GLU A 174 8.71 -26.84 -33.17
N GLU A 175 8.52 -26.98 -34.48
CA GLU A 175 8.62 -28.27 -35.14
C GLU A 175 9.98 -28.86 -34.74
N LYS A 176 9.95 -29.85 -33.84
CA LYS A 176 11.16 -30.52 -33.37
C LYS A 176 11.80 -31.17 -34.59
N LYS A 177 12.83 -30.52 -35.14
CA LYS A 177 13.72 -31.15 -36.11
C LYS A 177 14.20 -32.45 -35.47
N LYS A 178 13.92 -33.58 -36.11
CA LYS A 178 14.37 -34.90 -35.65
C LYS A 178 15.89 -34.86 -35.55
N VAL A 179 16.41 -34.80 -34.33
CA VAL A 179 17.85 -34.83 -34.08
C VAL A 179 18.30 -36.27 -34.35
N LEU A 180 19.19 -36.44 -35.33
CA LEU A 180 19.84 -37.72 -35.58
C LEU A 180 20.62 -38.10 -34.30
N PRO A 181 20.54 -39.37 -33.84
CA PRO A 181 21.20 -39.76 -32.60
C PRO A 181 22.72 -39.64 -32.76
N ASN A 182 23.34 -38.82 -31.93
CA ASN A 182 24.80 -38.76 -31.86
C ASN A 182 25.34 -40.11 -31.35
N PRO A 183 26.47 -40.60 -31.91
CA PRO A 183 27.07 -41.84 -31.46
C PRO A 183 27.48 -41.76 -29.98
N PHE A 184 27.25 -42.86 -29.26
CA PHE A 184 27.48 -42.98 -27.83
C PHE A 184 28.94 -42.73 -27.47
N LYS A 185 29.19 -41.75 -26.59
CA LYS A 185 30.50 -41.45 -26.00
C LYS A 185 30.46 -41.79 -24.51
N PRO A 186 31.22 -42.79 -24.02
CA PRO A 186 31.20 -43.15 -22.61
C PRO A 186 31.68 -41.97 -21.76
N SER A 187 31.03 -41.78 -20.61
CA SER A 187 31.17 -40.62 -19.73
C SER A 187 32.50 -40.56 -18.97
N SER A 188 33.33 -41.60 -19.04
CA SER A 188 34.58 -41.68 -18.29
C SER A 188 35.80 -41.81 -19.21
N PRO A 189 36.88 -41.04 -18.95
CA PRO A 189 38.16 -41.32 -19.57
C PRO A 189 38.64 -42.70 -19.12
N GLY A 190 39.26 -43.47 -20.04
CA GLY A 190 39.75 -44.82 -19.73
C GLY A 190 40.62 -44.84 -18.48
N LYS A 191 40.42 -45.83 -17.59
CA LYS A 191 41.19 -45.97 -16.35
C LYS A 191 42.69 -46.00 -16.67
N LYS A 192 43.48 -45.16 -16.01
CA LYS A 192 44.94 -45.23 -16.07
C LYS A 192 45.39 -46.48 -15.30
N ALA A 193 46.29 -47.26 -15.89
CA ALA A 193 46.93 -48.39 -15.21
C ALA A 193 47.92 -47.84 -14.15
N GLY A 194 47.52 -47.79 -12.88
CA GLY A 194 48.43 -47.35 -11.81
C GLY A 194 47.76 -47.24 -10.44
N GLY A 195 47.80 -48.33 -9.68
CA GLY A 195 47.17 -48.47 -8.36
C GLY A 195 47.77 -47.61 -7.24
N MET A 196 46.99 -47.43 -6.17
CA MET A 196 47.38 -46.80 -4.91
C MET A 196 48.52 -47.57 -4.23
N LYS A 197 49.69 -46.94 -4.11
CA LYS A 197 50.80 -47.37 -3.26
C LYS A 197 50.80 -46.65 -1.91
N ALA A 198 49.64 -46.56 -1.25
CA ALA A 198 49.57 -46.10 0.12
C ALA A 198 49.46 -47.34 1.02
N GLY A 199 50.62 -47.92 1.31
CA GLY A 199 50.76 -49.02 2.26
C GLY A 199 50.34 -48.60 3.66
N THR A 200 49.91 -49.61 4.40
CA THR A 200 49.58 -49.71 5.82
C THR A 200 50.61 -49.10 6.79
N PHE A 201 50.14 -48.84 8.02
CA PHE A 201 50.73 -48.22 9.23
C PHE A 201 50.45 -46.72 9.38
N GLU A 202 49.55 -46.38 10.30
CA GLU A 202 49.14 -45.01 10.64
C GLU A 202 50.28 -44.20 11.27
N ALA A 203 50.29 -42.89 11.02
CA ALA A 203 51.25 -41.96 11.61
C ALA A 203 50.82 -41.56 13.04
N TYR A 204 51.76 -41.63 13.99
CA TYR A 204 51.56 -41.37 15.43
C TYR A 204 51.15 -39.91 15.71
N PRO A 205 50.21 -39.60 16.64
CA PRO A 205 49.80 -38.23 16.93
C PRO A 205 50.84 -37.45 17.75
N SER A 206 51.14 -36.21 17.35
CA SER A 206 52.00 -35.26 18.09
C SER A 206 51.21 -34.53 19.20
N HIS A 207 51.75 -34.51 20.41
CA HIS A 207 51.13 -34.00 21.64
C HIS A 207 50.72 -32.51 21.63
N SER A 208 49.72 -32.22 22.48
CA SER A 208 48.97 -30.97 22.70
C SER A 208 49.79 -29.82 23.30
N ALA A 209 49.54 -28.59 22.83
CA ALA A 209 50.01 -27.34 23.45
C ALA A 209 48.89 -26.71 24.29
N ASP A 210 49.07 -26.70 25.61
CA ASP A 210 48.11 -26.11 26.57
C ASP A 210 48.13 -24.56 26.55
N PRO A 211 46.96 -23.88 26.57
CA PRO A 211 46.86 -22.43 26.60
C PRO A 211 46.70 -21.89 28.03
N TYR A 212 47.80 -21.57 28.71
CA TYR A 212 47.74 -20.68 29.88
C TYR A 212 47.74 -19.21 29.43
N VAL A 213 46.60 -18.51 29.60
CA VAL A 213 46.56 -17.04 29.51
C VAL A 213 45.73 -16.47 30.69
N VAL A 214 46.36 -15.55 31.42
CA VAL A 214 45.84 -14.80 32.58
C VAL A 214 44.91 -13.67 32.10
N LYS A 215 43.75 -13.46 32.76
CA LYS A 215 42.83 -12.34 32.47
C LYS A 215 42.88 -11.27 33.57
N LEU A 216 43.05 -10.01 33.14
CA LEU A 216 43.09 -8.79 33.94
C LEU A 216 41.69 -8.31 34.38
N GLU A 217 41.65 -7.70 35.56
CA GLU A 217 40.49 -7.04 36.18
C GLU A 217 40.09 -5.73 35.48
N LYS A 218 38.80 -5.35 35.60
CA LYS A 218 38.35 -3.95 35.41
C LYS A 218 37.19 -3.57 36.32
N GLU A 219 37.28 -2.35 36.83
CA GLU A 219 36.52 -1.72 37.91
C GLU A 219 35.12 -1.18 37.54
N ILE A 220 34.24 -1.31 38.55
CA ILE A 220 33.14 -0.48 39.10
C ILE A 220 32.63 0.81 38.38
N SER A 221 31.29 0.91 38.33
CA SER A 221 30.44 2.05 38.78
C SER A 221 29.60 2.80 37.71
N ARG A 222 28.27 2.89 37.90
CA ARG A 222 27.57 4.12 38.38
C ARG A 222 26.03 4.05 38.26
N LYS A 223 25.40 4.32 39.42
CA LYS A 223 24.16 5.09 39.69
C LYS A 223 22.82 4.68 39.05
N ASP A 224 21.90 4.36 39.95
CA ASP A 224 20.47 4.10 39.75
C ASP A 224 19.72 5.24 39.05
N ALA A 225 19.11 4.94 37.91
CA ALA A 225 18.07 5.78 37.30
C ALA A 225 16.70 5.22 37.69
N LYS A 226 15.93 5.99 38.46
CA LYS A 226 14.53 5.69 38.78
C LYS A 226 13.70 5.67 37.49
N ILE A 227 13.33 4.48 37.04
CA ILE A 227 12.49 4.24 35.87
C ILE A 227 11.03 4.54 36.25
N PHE A 228 10.33 5.33 35.43
CA PHE A 228 8.92 5.65 35.61
C PHE A 228 8.05 4.55 34.97
N HIS A 229 7.15 3.95 35.73
CA HIS A 229 6.18 2.95 35.27
C HIS A 229 4.78 3.58 35.32
N PRO A 230 4.09 3.80 34.18
CA PRO A 230 2.71 4.26 34.22
C PRO A 230 1.80 3.17 34.79
N SER A 231 0.81 3.56 35.59
CA SER A 231 -0.19 2.64 36.13
C SER A 231 -0.97 2.00 34.98
N GLY A 232 -1.01 0.66 34.94
CA GLY A 232 -1.74 -0.08 33.91
C GLY A 232 -3.21 0.34 33.87
N GLY A 233 -3.61 1.03 32.80
CA GLY A 233 -5.00 1.42 32.56
C GLY A 233 -5.92 0.20 32.45
N PRO A 234 -7.24 0.38 32.61
CA PRO A 234 -8.20 -0.71 32.57
C PRO A 234 -8.07 -1.48 31.25
N LYS A 235 -7.74 -2.77 31.36
CA LYS A 235 -7.56 -3.65 30.19
C LYS A 235 -8.86 -3.72 29.40
N SER A 236 -8.76 -3.57 28.07
CA SER A 236 -9.89 -3.71 27.15
C SER A 236 -10.54 -5.08 27.32
N ARG A 237 -11.82 -5.10 27.69
CA ARG A 237 -12.62 -6.34 27.65
C ARG A 237 -13.01 -6.62 26.20
N PRO A 238 -13.07 -7.89 25.76
CA PRO A 238 -13.60 -8.22 24.45
C PRO A 238 -15.08 -7.81 24.39
N VAL A 239 -15.44 -7.04 23.37
CA VAL A 239 -16.83 -6.65 23.06
C VAL A 239 -17.27 -7.44 21.83
N GLU A 240 -18.44 -8.09 21.91
CA GLU A 240 -18.99 -8.83 20.78
C GLU A 240 -19.40 -7.87 19.64
N SER A 241 -19.11 -8.25 18.39
CA SER A 241 -19.49 -7.48 17.20
C SER A 241 -21.02 -7.33 17.10
N ILE A 242 -21.49 -6.19 16.60
CA ILE A 242 -22.92 -5.91 16.33
C ILE A 242 -23.53 -6.99 15.42
N MET A 243 -22.72 -7.60 14.54
CA MET A 243 -23.15 -8.72 13.68
C MET A 243 -23.50 -9.99 14.48
N ALA A 244 -22.81 -10.23 15.60
CA ALA A 244 -23.05 -11.38 16.48
C ALA A 244 -24.28 -11.19 17.38
N LEU A 245 -24.70 -9.93 17.61
CA LEU A 245 -25.87 -9.59 18.41
C LEU A 245 -27.18 -10.08 17.77
N ASN A 246 -27.22 -10.15 16.43
CA ASN A 246 -28.41 -10.55 15.68
C ASN A 246 -28.57 -12.08 15.52
N VAL A 247 -27.62 -12.88 16.00
CA VAL A 247 -27.62 -14.35 15.84
C VAL A 247 -28.18 -15.07 17.07
N ARG A 248 -28.19 -14.43 18.25
CA ARG A 248 -28.73 -15.00 19.50
C ARG A 248 -30.15 -14.50 19.80
N ARG A 249 -31.09 -14.69 18.87
CA ARG A 249 -32.52 -14.48 19.14
C ARG A 249 -33.23 -15.81 19.34
#